data_AF-A0A149TXV9-F1
#
_entry.id   AF-A0A149TXV9-F1
#
_cell.length_a   1.000
_cell.length_b   1.000
_cell.length_c   1.000
_cell.angle_alpha   90.00
_cell.angle_beta   90.00
_cell.angle_gamma   90.00
#
_symmetry.space_group_name_H-M   'P 1'
#
loop_
_entity.id
_entity.type
_entity.pdbx_description
1 polymer ?
#
loop_
_entity_poly.entity_id
_entity_poly.type
_entity_poly.pdbx_seq_one_letter_code
_entity_poly.pdbx_strand_id
1 'polypeptide(L)'
;MPYDSNGNYTLPTIYQAKPATTIRTEQHNTPFEDVQAALNQVLLRNGATPVTANWNMASNRIINLADGTAATDAATVGQLSKYLALSTTSLQTVSGSVNFAGTLKLAYGIPFSGGTSTGSSRWVPLFTAGNPSKSANNAFSFGFQIFDIVGDPDNDLSGINMLGFDYAGVRYDAYFSWKGNITTPKGKVAFVSDVSAETSRAETAENNLQNAIDAESTRASTVESNLQSGKISRNGDDAINGSFNVANTLTVGTSFSWTASTGYGFFYRRTTALTGAFDWYSDYGAIKASILRLLTDGTLNILGAGTFQVRGDDVALAKNIPTDYVTGTTYNSDFSTSDGRVVNMAYGHRCQTFTVSAASGTRVNFPTGFSGAPTSIQITPEDHTDTWYTDKDSGGFTIWNANNVTRVFSITAWGPK
;
A
#
# COMPACT_ATOMS: atom_id res chain seq x y z
N MET A 1 -132.37 -20.83 -8.81
CA MET A 1 -132.50 -21.42 -7.46
C MET A 1 -131.39 -20.83 -6.60
N PRO A 2 -131.70 -19.95 -5.62
CA PRO A 2 -130.67 -19.32 -4.82
C PRO A 2 -130.08 -20.33 -3.83
N TYR A 3 -128.76 -20.39 -3.76
CA TYR A 3 -128.03 -20.98 -2.64
C TYR A 3 -128.01 -19.96 -1.49
N ASP A 4 -127.93 -20.43 -0.25
CA ASP A 4 -127.70 -19.56 0.90
C ASP A 4 -126.26 -18.97 0.90
N SER A 5 -125.94 -18.15 1.91
CA SER A 5 -124.60 -17.54 2.05
C SER A 5 -123.49 -18.56 2.28
N ASN A 6 -123.82 -19.79 2.67
CA ASN A 6 -122.89 -20.89 2.91
C ASN A 6 -122.80 -21.84 1.69
N GLY A 7 -123.55 -21.56 0.63
CA GLY A 7 -123.62 -22.34 -0.58
C GLY A 7 -124.50 -23.59 -0.49
N ASN A 8 -125.44 -23.66 0.45
CA ASN A 8 -126.42 -24.74 0.53
C ASN A 8 -127.69 -24.38 -0.26
N TYR A 9 -128.15 -25.30 -1.09
CA TYR A 9 -129.47 -25.28 -1.67
C TYR A 9 -130.45 -26.03 -0.76
N THR A 10 -131.60 -25.39 -0.50
CA THR A 10 -132.70 -25.95 0.29
C THR A 10 -133.97 -25.85 -0.51
N LEU A 11 -134.78 -26.91 -0.53
CA LEU A 11 -136.06 -26.91 -1.23
C LEU A 11 -137.04 -25.93 -0.55
N PRO A 12 -137.84 -25.19 -1.32
CA PRO A 12 -138.93 -24.38 -0.77
C PRO A 12 -139.93 -25.28 -0.06
N THR A 13 -140.36 -24.93 1.17
CA THR A 13 -141.26 -25.74 2.03
C THR A 13 -142.57 -26.20 1.37
N ILE A 14 -142.99 -25.61 0.26
CA ILE A 14 -144.19 -25.96 -0.51
C ILE A 14 -144.05 -27.23 -1.38
N TYR A 15 -142.85 -27.83 -1.50
CA TYR A 15 -142.62 -28.98 -2.38
C TYR A 15 -143.18 -30.31 -1.85
N GLN A 16 -143.51 -30.42 -0.55
CA GLN A 16 -143.78 -31.71 0.08
C GLN A 16 -145.21 -32.20 -0.23
N ALA A 17 -145.32 -33.25 -1.04
CA ALA A 17 -146.56 -34.02 -1.17
C ALA A 17 -146.86 -34.73 0.15
N LYS A 18 -148.15 -34.82 0.53
CA LYS A 18 -148.61 -35.45 1.77
C LYS A 18 -149.30 -36.79 1.47
N PRO A 19 -149.22 -37.78 2.39
CA PRO A 19 -149.98 -39.02 2.26
C PRO A 19 -151.49 -38.74 2.10
N ALA A 20 -152.19 -39.63 1.38
CA ALA A 20 -153.62 -39.52 1.04
C ALA A 20 -154.00 -38.35 0.10
N THR A 21 -153.03 -37.79 -0.64
CA THR A 21 -153.30 -36.89 -1.78
C THR A 21 -153.16 -37.64 -3.11
N THR A 22 -153.66 -37.06 -4.21
CA THR A 22 -153.58 -37.65 -5.56
C THR A 22 -152.14 -37.92 -6.02
N ILE A 23 -151.17 -37.20 -5.46
CA ILE A 23 -149.75 -37.32 -5.80
C ILE A 23 -149.09 -38.31 -4.82
N ARG A 24 -148.41 -39.33 -5.35
CA ARG A 24 -147.64 -40.28 -4.54
C ARG A 24 -146.41 -39.60 -3.95
N THR A 25 -146.27 -39.64 -2.64
CA THR A 25 -145.19 -38.97 -1.91
C THR A 25 -143.81 -39.48 -2.31
N GLU A 26 -143.67 -40.77 -2.61
CA GLU A 26 -142.42 -41.39 -3.01
C GLU A 26 -141.99 -40.99 -4.42
N GLN A 27 -142.95 -40.66 -5.30
CA GLN A 27 -142.65 -40.21 -6.66
C GLN A 27 -142.38 -38.71 -6.74
N HIS A 28 -142.83 -37.93 -5.76
CA HIS A 28 -142.70 -36.47 -5.77
C HIS A 28 -141.58 -35.98 -4.87
N ASN A 29 -141.53 -36.40 -3.61
CA ASN A 29 -140.59 -35.85 -2.63
C ASN A 29 -139.17 -36.38 -2.89
N THR A 30 -139.01 -37.69 -3.10
CA THR A 30 -137.70 -38.33 -3.28
C THR A 30 -136.89 -37.69 -4.42
N PRO A 31 -137.44 -37.49 -5.63
CA PRO A 31 -136.67 -36.82 -6.69
C PRO A 31 -136.28 -35.38 -6.35
N PHE A 32 -137.11 -34.62 -5.63
CA PHE A 32 -136.75 -33.26 -5.23
C PHE A 32 -135.68 -33.24 -4.15
N GLU A 33 -135.76 -34.13 -3.16
CA GLU A 33 -134.75 -34.31 -2.12
C GLU A 33 -133.40 -34.78 -2.71
N ASP A 34 -133.43 -35.68 -3.69
CA ASP A 34 -132.24 -36.10 -4.46
C ASP A 34 -131.65 -34.92 -5.25
N VAL A 35 -132.49 -34.08 -5.86
CA VAL A 35 -132.04 -32.84 -6.52
C VAL A 35 -131.40 -31.89 -5.49
N GLN A 36 -131.97 -31.77 -4.29
CA GLN A 36 -131.37 -30.97 -3.23
C GLN A 36 -129.98 -31.49 -2.85
N ALA A 37 -129.84 -32.81 -2.67
CA ALA A 37 -128.56 -33.44 -2.36
C ALA A 37 -127.54 -33.24 -3.50
N ALA A 38 -127.94 -33.46 -4.75
CA ALA A 38 -127.07 -33.30 -5.92
C ALA A 38 -126.59 -31.86 -6.09
N LEU A 39 -127.47 -30.86 -5.88
CA LEU A 39 -127.11 -29.45 -5.96
C LEU A 39 -126.15 -29.02 -4.84
N ASN A 40 -126.12 -29.73 -3.71
CA ASN A 40 -125.15 -29.50 -2.63
C ASN A 40 -123.81 -30.22 -2.82
N GLN A 41 -123.64 -30.99 -3.91
CA GLN A 41 -122.38 -31.67 -4.24
C GLN A 41 -121.55 -30.93 -5.31
N VAL A 42 -122.01 -29.78 -5.78
CA VAL A 42 -121.33 -29.00 -6.83
C VAL A 42 -120.45 -27.91 -6.25
N LEU A 43 -119.44 -27.47 -7.00
CA LEU A 43 -118.70 -26.26 -6.69
C LEU A 43 -119.42 -25.04 -7.29
N LEU A 44 -119.64 -24.02 -6.46
CA LEU A 44 -120.30 -22.80 -6.89
C LEU A 44 -119.31 -21.85 -7.59
N ARG A 45 -119.73 -21.28 -8.73
CA ARG A 45 -118.91 -20.35 -9.52
C ARG A 45 -118.52 -19.06 -8.79
N ASN A 46 -119.27 -18.70 -7.74
CA ASN A 46 -118.98 -17.52 -6.91
C ASN A 46 -117.94 -17.81 -5.80
N GLY A 47 -117.51 -19.06 -5.64
CA GLY A 47 -116.55 -19.44 -4.59
C GLY A 47 -117.07 -19.32 -3.16
N ALA A 48 -118.39 -19.27 -2.95
CA ALA A 48 -118.99 -19.05 -1.62
C ALA A 48 -118.67 -20.17 -0.61
N THR A 49 -118.40 -21.39 -1.08
CA THR A 49 -118.06 -22.53 -0.22
C THR A 49 -116.59 -22.89 -0.39
N PRO A 50 -115.77 -22.89 0.67
CA PRO A 50 -114.38 -23.33 0.61
C PRO A 50 -114.27 -24.80 0.21
N VAL A 51 -113.22 -25.13 -0.54
CA VAL A 51 -112.84 -26.52 -0.78
C VAL A 51 -112.19 -27.05 0.51
N THR A 52 -112.88 -27.93 1.23
CA THR A 52 -112.46 -28.43 2.56
C THR A 52 -111.64 -29.72 2.52
N ALA A 53 -111.45 -30.30 1.33
CA ALA A 53 -110.67 -31.52 1.11
C ALA A 53 -109.86 -31.42 -0.20
N ASN A 54 -108.79 -32.21 -0.31
CA ASN A 54 -107.98 -32.25 -1.53
C ASN A 54 -108.81 -32.71 -2.74
N TRP A 55 -108.67 -32.01 -3.86
CA TRP A 55 -109.31 -32.38 -5.12
C TRP A 55 -108.36 -33.18 -6.00
N ASN A 56 -108.81 -34.36 -6.46
CA ASN A 56 -108.07 -35.14 -7.46
C ASN A 56 -108.47 -34.65 -8.86
N MET A 57 -107.58 -33.89 -9.50
CA MET A 57 -107.76 -33.41 -10.88
C MET A 57 -107.37 -34.44 -11.95
N ALA A 58 -106.85 -35.61 -11.55
CA ALA A 58 -106.25 -36.61 -12.43
C ALA A 58 -105.24 -35.96 -13.40
N SER A 59 -105.40 -36.17 -14.70
CA SER A 59 -104.53 -35.58 -15.74
C SER A 59 -105.08 -34.26 -16.32
N ASN A 60 -106.09 -33.65 -15.69
CA ASN A 60 -106.65 -32.38 -16.14
C ASN A 60 -105.87 -31.18 -15.59
N ARG A 61 -105.76 -30.13 -16.39
CA ARG A 61 -105.06 -28.89 -16.05
C ARG A 61 -106.03 -27.85 -15.52
N ILE A 62 -105.57 -27.02 -14.58
CA ILE A 62 -106.20 -25.73 -14.27
C ILE A 62 -105.64 -24.72 -15.26
N ILE A 63 -106.49 -24.21 -16.15
CA ILE A 63 -106.11 -23.20 -17.15
C ILE A 63 -106.55 -21.82 -16.67
N ASN A 64 -105.88 -20.77 -17.15
CA ASN A 64 -106.13 -19.37 -16.78
C ASN A 64 -105.99 -19.07 -15.27
N LEU A 65 -105.15 -19.82 -14.56
CA LEU A 65 -104.74 -19.49 -13.20
C LEU A 65 -103.76 -18.31 -13.25
N ALA A 66 -104.02 -17.26 -12.47
CA ALA A 66 -103.09 -16.14 -12.32
C ALA A 66 -101.87 -16.55 -11.48
N ASP A 67 -100.75 -15.83 -11.62
CA ASP A 67 -99.56 -16.06 -10.78
C ASP A 67 -99.89 -15.81 -9.30
N GLY A 68 -99.41 -16.69 -8.43
CA GLY A 68 -99.59 -16.58 -6.99
C GLY A 68 -98.81 -15.42 -6.41
N THR A 69 -99.41 -14.69 -5.47
CA THR A 69 -98.80 -13.53 -4.78
C THR A 69 -98.41 -13.84 -3.34
N ALA A 70 -99.10 -14.77 -2.69
CA ALA A 70 -98.80 -15.27 -1.36
C ALA A 70 -98.18 -16.69 -1.41
N ALA A 71 -97.47 -17.07 -0.35
CA ALA A 71 -96.83 -18.39 -0.25
C ALA A 71 -97.82 -19.57 -0.23
N THR A 72 -99.09 -19.31 0.06
CA THR A 72 -100.19 -20.31 0.08
C THR A 72 -100.95 -20.40 -1.23
N ASP A 73 -100.65 -19.54 -2.22
CA ASP A 73 -101.31 -19.55 -3.51
C ASP A 73 -100.78 -20.72 -4.37
N ALA A 74 -101.61 -21.21 -5.29
CA ALA A 74 -101.16 -22.15 -6.30
C ALA A 74 -100.23 -21.45 -7.29
N ALA A 75 -99.03 -21.99 -7.52
CA ALA A 75 -98.09 -21.45 -8.50
C ALA A 75 -98.42 -21.93 -9.92
N THR A 76 -98.30 -21.04 -10.91
CA THR A 76 -98.39 -21.44 -12.33
C THR A 76 -97.08 -22.11 -12.78
N VAL A 77 -97.15 -23.00 -13.78
CA VAL A 77 -95.94 -23.57 -14.39
C VAL A 77 -95.04 -22.47 -14.95
N GLY A 78 -95.62 -21.38 -15.49
CA GLY A 78 -94.87 -20.24 -16.00
C GLY A 78 -94.08 -19.49 -14.92
N GLN A 79 -94.64 -19.35 -13.72
CA GLN A 79 -93.94 -18.78 -12.56
C GLN A 79 -92.76 -19.67 -12.15
N LEU A 80 -92.96 -20.99 -12.08
CA LEU A 80 -91.89 -21.94 -11.75
C LEU A 80 -90.75 -21.93 -12.79
N SER A 81 -91.09 -21.93 -14.09
CA SER A 81 -90.09 -21.96 -15.17
C SER A 81 -89.16 -20.73 -15.18
N LYS A 82 -89.64 -19.55 -14.76
CA LYS A 82 -88.80 -18.35 -14.64
C LYS A 82 -87.68 -18.50 -13.61
N TYR A 83 -87.93 -19.24 -12.53
CA TYR A 83 -86.95 -19.48 -11.46
C TYR A 83 -86.11 -20.74 -11.68
N LEU A 84 -86.63 -21.74 -12.39
CA LEU A 84 -85.96 -23.02 -12.62
C LEU A 84 -84.83 -22.97 -13.67
N ALA A 85 -84.75 -21.88 -14.46
CA ALA A 85 -83.68 -21.63 -15.43
C ALA A 85 -82.27 -21.56 -14.81
N LEU A 86 -82.14 -21.57 -13.48
CA LEU A 86 -80.88 -21.60 -12.74
C LEU A 86 -80.37 -23.02 -12.40
N SER A 87 -81.14 -24.10 -12.63
CA SER A 87 -80.82 -25.43 -12.07
C SER A 87 -80.24 -26.47 -13.04
N THR A 88 -80.06 -26.15 -14.33
CA THR A 88 -79.55 -27.13 -15.30
C THR A 88 -78.04 -27.01 -15.55
N THR A 89 -77.36 -28.15 -15.45
CA THR A 89 -75.93 -28.46 -15.53
C THR A 89 -75.21 -28.14 -16.86
N SER A 90 -75.51 -27.02 -17.51
CA SER A 90 -74.83 -26.57 -18.72
C SER A 90 -74.11 -25.24 -18.50
N LEU A 91 -72.91 -25.10 -19.07
CA LEU A 91 -72.20 -23.81 -19.12
C LEU A 91 -73.16 -22.71 -19.60
N GLN A 92 -73.40 -21.71 -18.76
CA GLN A 92 -74.12 -20.51 -19.16
C GLN A 92 -73.14 -19.35 -19.33
N THR A 93 -73.17 -18.74 -20.50
CA THR A 93 -72.59 -17.41 -20.70
C THR A 93 -73.53 -16.40 -20.03
N VAL A 94 -73.12 -15.84 -18.90
CA VAL A 94 -73.84 -14.73 -18.28
C VAL A 94 -73.27 -13.43 -18.81
N SER A 95 -74.06 -12.72 -19.60
CA SER A 95 -73.72 -11.37 -20.07
C SER A 95 -74.09 -10.37 -18.98
N GLY A 96 -73.19 -10.13 -18.00
CA GLY A 96 -73.39 -9.14 -16.94
C GLY A 96 -72.72 -9.50 -15.62
N SER A 97 -72.83 -8.60 -14.63
CA SER A 97 -72.31 -8.81 -13.28
C SER A 97 -73.09 -9.91 -12.55
N VAL A 98 -72.39 -10.94 -12.07
CA VAL A 98 -72.96 -12.00 -11.22
C VAL A 98 -72.57 -11.74 -9.77
N ASN A 99 -73.57 -11.58 -8.90
CA ASN A 99 -73.36 -11.49 -7.46
C ASN A 99 -73.51 -12.89 -6.85
N PHE A 100 -72.45 -13.41 -6.23
CA PHE A 100 -72.50 -14.70 -5.53
C PHE A 100 -72.80 -14.46 -4.05
N ALA A 101 -73.83 -15.12 -3.52
CA ALA A 101 -74.19 -15.03 -2.10
C ALA A 101 -73.29 -15.89 -1.17
N GLY A 102 -72.23 -16.50 -1.71
CA GLY A 102 -71.30 -17.36 -0.98
C GLY A 102 -69.96 -17.52 -1.71
N THR A 103 -69.14 -18.48 -1.28
CA THR A 103 -67.82 -18.72 -1.87
C THR A 103 -67.94 -19.14 -3.34
N LEU A 104 -67.37 -18.34 -4.23
CA LEU A 104 -67.14 -18.73 -5.61
C LEU A 104 -66.02 -19.79 -5.66
N LYS A 105 -66.39 -21.06 -5.91
CA LYS A 105 -65.43 -22.14 -6.14
C LYS A 105 -65.02 -22.17 -7.61
N LEU A 106 -63.96 -21.44 -7.95
CA LEU A 106 -63.29 -21.60 -9.24
C LEU A 106 -62.38 -22.84 -9.13
N ALA A 107 -62.51 -23.81 -10.04
CA ALA A 107 -61.48 -24.84 -10.31
C ALA A 107 -61.27 -26.00 -9.29
N TYR A 108 -62.32 -26.68 -8.80
CA TYR A 108 -62.12 -28.01 -8.20
C TYR A 108 -61.85 -29.06 -9.28
N GLY A 109 -60.65 -29.65 -9.32
CA GLY A 109 -60.32 -30.82 -10.15
C GLY A 109 -59.87 -30.55 -11.59
N ILE A 110 -59.32 -29.38 -11.92
CA ILE A 110 -58.77 -29.13 -13.26
C ILE A 110 -57.53 -30.04 -13.48
N PRO A 111 -57.49 -30.87 -14.54
CA PRO A 111 -56.31 -31.68 -14.84
C PRO A 111 -55.15 -30.77 -15.28
N PHE A 112 -53.93 -31.16 -14.92
CA PHE A 112 -52.73 -30.54 -15.51
C PHE A 112 -52.76 -30.75 -17.02
N SER A 113 -52.63 -29.65 -17.77
CA SER A 113 -52.34 -29.65 -19.20
C SER A 113 -50.83 -29.78 -19.41
N GLY A 114 -50.39 -30.30 -20.56
CA GLY A 114 -48.96 -30.42 -20.90
C GLY A 114 -48.45 -31.87 -20.97
N GLY A 115 -47.13 -32.01 -21.07
CA GLY A 115 -46.48 -33.31 -21.32
C GLY A 115 -46.48 -34.21 -20.09
N THR A 116 -46.47 -35.53 -20.27
CA THR A 116 -46.57 -36.51 -19.16
C THR A 116 -45.25 -37.14 -18.73
N SER A 117 -44.21 -36.94 -19.53
CA SER A 117 -42.88 -37.50 -19.30
C SER A 117 -42.07 -36.63 -18.33
N THR A 118 -41.15 -37.24 -17.58
CA THR A 118 -40.18 -36.52 -16.75
C THR A 118 -39.48 -35.41 -17.55
N GLY A 119 -39.34 -34.23 -16.97
CA GLY A 119 -38.78 -33.03 -17.61
C GLY A 119 -39.77 -32.24 -18.48
N SER A 120 -41.00 -32.74 -18.69
CA SER A 120 -42.01 -32.02 -19.46
C SER A 120 -42.71 -30.95 -18.62
N SER A 121 -42.99 -29.81 -19.24
CA SER A 121 -43.82 -28.76 -18.65
C SER A 121 -45.27 -29.20 -18.54
N ARG A 122 -45.85 -28.98 -17.36
CA ARG A 122 -47.27 -29.09 -17.08
C ARG A 122 -47.78 -27.84 -16.37
N TRP A 123 -49.03 -27.51 -16.60
CA TRP A 123 -49.66 -26.35 -15.97
C TRP A 123 -51.14 -26.57 -15.73
N VAL A 124 -51.66 -25.94 -14.68
CA VAL A 124 -53.10 -25.81 -14.44
C VAL A 124 -53.50 -24.40 -14.87
N PRO A 125 -54.36 -24.24 -15.89
CA PRO A 125 -54.85 -22.93 -16.26
C PRO A 125 -55.72 -22.40 -15.11
N LEU A 126 -55.19 -21.46 -14.34
CA LEU A 126 -55.97 -20.70 -13.37
C LEU A 126 -55.93 -19.22 -13.75
N PHE A 127 -57.08 -18.57 -13.52
CA PHE A 127 -57.38 -17.16 -13.68
C PHE A 127 -56.52 -16.38 -14.69
N THR A 128 -57.08 -16.12 -15.86
CA THR A 128 -56.59 -15.08 -16.76
C THR A 128 -57.60 -13.94 -16.76
N ALA A 129 -57.13 -12.72 -16.48
CA ALA A 129 -57.92 -11.52 -16.57
C ALA A 129 -57.24 -10.52 -17.50
N GLY A 130 -58.04 -9.74 -18.22
CA GLY A 130 -57.55 -8.76 -19.17
C GLY A 130 -58.43 -8.66 -20.40
N ASN A 131 -57.90 -8.04 -21.45
CA ASN A 131 -58.55 -7.96 -22.76
C ASN A 131 -57.86 -8.95 -23.73
N PRO A 132 -58.19 -10.25 -23.69
CA PRO A 132 -57.56 -11.25 -24.55
C PRO A 132 -57.99 -11.14 -26.02
N SER A 133 -58.90 -10.21 -26.37
CA SER A 133 -59.28 -10.03 -27.76
C SER A 133 -58.15 -9.33 -28.51
N LYS A 134 -57.86 -9.78 -29.73
CA LYS A 134 -57.04 -9.08 -30.74
C LYS A 134 -57.68 -7.74 -31.18
N SER A 135 -58.18 -6.96 -30.24
CA SER A 135 -58.54 -5.57 -30.45
C SER A 135 -57.28 -4.80 -30.76
N ALA A 136 -57.33 -3.93 -31.77
CA ALA A 136 -56.22 -3.09 -32.19
C ALA A 136 -55.69 -2.13 -31.10
N ASN A 137 -56.30 -2.14 -29.89
CA ASN A 137 -55.98 -1.25 -28.78
C ASN A 137 -55.58 -2.02 -27.50
N ASN A 138 -54.36 -2.58 -27.48
CA ASN A 138 -53.62 -3.02 -26.28
C ASN A 138 -54.24 -4.17 -25.47
N ALA A 139 -53.99 -5.41 -25.92
CA ALA A 139 -54.36 -6.63 -25.21
C ALA A 139 -53.41 -6.92 -24.02
N PHE A 140 -53.57 -6.20 -22.90
CA PHE A 140 -52.95 -6.62 -21.65
C PHE A 140 -53.77 -7.77 -21.06
N SER A 141 -53.09 -8.87 -20.79
CA SER A 141 -53.63 -9.93 -19.95
C SER A 141 -52.59 -10.37 -18.93
N PHE A 142 -53.06 -10.72 -17.75
CA PHE A 142 -52.26 -11.34 -16.73
C PHE A 142 -52.98 -12.57 -16.22
N GLY A 143 -52.23 -13.50 -15.65
CA GLY A 143 -52.79 -14.66 -15.00
C GLY A 143 -51.85 -15.29 -14.00
N PHE A 144 -52.39 -16.24 -13.24
CA PHE A 144 -51.61 -17.04 -12.30
C PHE A 144 -51.95 -18.52 -12.48
N GLN A 145 -50.94 -19.33 -12.76
CA GLN A 145 -51.09 -20.77 -12.96
C GLN A 145 -50.22 -21.53 -11.98
N ILE A 146 -50.61 -22.75 -11.66
CA ILE A 146 -49.67 -23.71 -11.07
C ILE A 146 -48.89 -24.31 -12.24
N PHE A 147 -47.57 -24.22 -12.19
CA PHE A 147 -46.66 -24.79 -13.18
C PHE A 147 -45.81 -25.87 -12.51
N ASP A 148 -45.51 -26.93 -13.25
CA ASP A 148 -44.71 -28.05 -12.76
C ASP A 148 -43.84 -28.61 -13.88
N ILE A 149 -42.62 -29.01 -13.54
CA ILE A 149 -41.77 -29.84 -14.37
C ILE A 149 -41.86 -31.27 -13.85
N VAL A 150 -42.49 -32.15 -14.64
CA VAL A 150 -42.80 -33.52 -14.21
C VAL A 150 -41.53 -34.23 -13.74
N GLY A 151 -41.58 -34.82 -12.54
CA GLY A 151 -40.48 -35.62 -12.00
C GLY A 151 -39.21 -34.84 -11.64
N ASP A 152 -39.28 -33.50 -11.64
CA ASP A 152 -38.20 -32.63 -11.18
C ASP A 152 -38.75 -31.71 -10.06
N PRO A 153 -38.88 -32.22 -8.82
CA PRO A 153 -39.32 -31.42 -7.67
C PRO A 153 -38.35 -30.30 -7.32
N ASP A 154 -37.17 -30.31 -7.94
CA ASP A 154 -36.06 -29.41 -7.67
C ASP A 154 -36.00 -28.23 -8.64
N ASN A 155 -36.90 -28.21 -9.63
CA ASN A 155 -36.91 -27.19 -10.67
C ASN A 155 -37.41 -25.83 -10.15
N ASP A 156 -36.69 -24.76 -10.49
CA ASP A 156 -37.06 -23.38 -10.15
C ASP A 156 -38.32 -22.89 -10.90
N LEU A 157 -38.81 -23.65 -11.89
CA LEU A 157 -40.05 -23.37 -12.60
C LEU A 157 -41.28 -24.05 -11.96
N SER A 158 -41.09 -25.09 -11.15
CA SER A 158 -42.18 -25.81 -10.48
C SER A 158 -42.70 -25.00 -9.29
N GLY A 159 -43.93 -24.47 -9.39
CA GLY A 159 -44.42 -23.46 -8.46
C GLY A 159 -45.70 -22.75 -8.88
N ILE A 160 -45.89 -21.57 -8.32
CA ILE A 160 -46.83 -20.59 -8.84
C ILE A 160 -46.13 -19.82 -9.95
N ASN A 161 -46.71 -19.79 -11.13
CA ASN A 161 -46.25 -18.94 -12.23
C ASN A 161 -47.23 -17.79 -12.43
N MET A 162 -46.76 -16.57 -12.21
CA MET A 162 -47.46 -15.36 -12.60
C MET A 162 -47.02 -14.96 -14.00
N LEU A 163 -47.96 -14.88 -14.93
CA LEU A 163 -47.69 -14.55 -16.31
C LEU A 163 -48.38 -13.24 -16.71
N GLY A 164 -47.73 -12.49 -17.59
CA GLY A 164 -48.27 -11.28 -18.19
C GLY A 164 -47.91 -11.20 -19.66
N PHE A 165 -48.78 -10.54 -20.44
CA PHE A 165 -48.51 -10.22 -21.84
C PHE A 165 -48.40 -8.71 -22.00
N ASP A 166 -47.38 -8.25 -22.74
CA ASP A 166 -47.30 -6.85 -23.15
C ASP A 166 -48.23 -6.55 -24.34
N TYR A 167 -48.19 -5.30 -24.81
CA TYR A 167 -48.99 -4.84 -25.95
C TYR A 167 -48.62 -5.54 -27.27
N ALA A 168 -47.42 -6.12 -27.38
CA ALA A 168 -46.95 -6.87 -28.53
C ALA A 168 -47.31 -8.37 -28.43
N GLY A 169 -47.92 -8.79 -27.31
CA GLY A 169 -48.23 -10.19 -27.03
C GLY A 169 -47.03 -11.01 -26.56
N VAL A 170 -45.94 -10.37 -26.15
CA VAL A 170 -44.77 -11.04 -25.55
C VAL A 170 -45.14 -11.46 -24.14
N ARG A 171 -44.91 -12.74 -23.83
CA ARG A 171 -45.15 -13.32 -22.52
C ARG A 171 -43.98 -13.09 -21.58
N TYR A 172 -44.28 -12.71 -20.35
CA TYR A 172 -43.35 -12.58 -19.24
C TYR A 172 -43.83 -13.49 -18.11
N ASP A 173 -42.95 -14.34 -17.61
CA ASP A 173 -43.23 -15.26 -16.52
C ASP A 173 -42.40 -14.90 -15.29
N ALA A 174 -43.05 -14.90 -14.13
CA ALA A 174 -42.42 -14.84 -12.83
C ALA A 174 -42.78 -16.12 -12.06
N TYR A 175 -41.79 -16.98 -11.87
CA TYR A 175 -41.93 -18.25 -11.19
C TYR A 175 -41.61 -18.09 -9.72
N PHE A 176 -42.54 -18.50 -8.86
CA PHE A 176 -42.38 -18.65 -7.43
C PHE A 176 -42.27 -20.13 -7.15
N SER A 177 -41.04 -20.65 -7.17
CA SER A 177 -40.78 -22.08 -7.00
C SER A 177 -41.25 -22.56 -5.64
N TRP A 178 -41.69 -23.82 -5.55
CA TRP A 178 -41.95 -24.49 -4.28
C TRP A 178 -40.72 -24.51 -3.34
N LYS A 179 -39.52 -24.38 -3.91
CA LYS A 179 -38.25 -24.31 -3.16
C LYS A 179 -37.86 -22.91 -2.70
N GLY A 180 -38.70 -21.90 -2.96
CA GLY A 180 -38.50 -20.53 -2.50
C GLY A 180 -37.67 -19.65 -3.44
N ASN A 181 -37.06 -20.18 -4.50
CA ASN A 181 -36.43 -19.36 -5.53
C ASN A 181 -37.49 -18.62 -6.36
N ILE A 182 -37.32 -17.32 -6.52
CA ILE A 182 -38.15 -16.49 -7.41
C ILE A 182 -37.34 -16.20 -8.67
N THR A 183 -37.82 -16.64 -9.83
CA THR A 183 -37.19 -16.39 -11.13
C THR A 183 -38.05 -15.43 -11.94
N THR A 184 -37.47 -14.30 -12.33
CA THR A 184 -38.09 -13.28 -13.18
C THR A 184 -37.48 -13.30 -14.58
N PRO A 185 -38.03 -12.56 -15.56
CA PRO A 185 -37.40 -12.41 -16.87
C PRO A 185 -35.98 -11.82 -16.82
N LYS A 186 -35.59 -11.18 -15.71
CA LYS A 186 -34.24 -10.63 -15.49
C LYS A 186 -33.32 -11.55 -14.67
N GLY A 187 -33.77 -12.75 -14.31
CA GLY A 187 -33.02 -13.73 -13.52
C GLY A 187 -33.60 -13.98 -12.13
N LYS A 188 -32.82 -14.67 -11.29
CA LYS A 188 -33.17 -15.00 -9.91
C LYS A 188 -33.20 -13.75 -9.03
N VAL A 189 -34.19 -13.67 -8.14
CA VAL A 189 -34.30 -12.61 -7.14
C VAL A 189 -33.53 -13.03 -5.89
N ALA A 190 -32.67 -12.15 -5.40
CA ALA A 190 -32.04 -12.30 -4.10
C ALA A 190 -32.94 -11.72 -3.00
N PHE A 191 -33.06 -12.41 -1.87
CA PHE A 191 -33.72 -11.84 -0.70
C PHE A 191 -32.83 -10.82 -0.02
N VAL A 192 -33.42 -9.89 0.73
CA VAL A 192 -32.67 -8.88 1.50
C VAL A 192 -31.64 -9.53 2.42
N SER A 193 -31.98 -10.69 3.01
CA SER A 193 -31.06 -11.50 3.82
C SER A 193 -29.82 -11.97 3.05
N ASP A 194 -29.98 -12.37 1.79
CA ASP A 194 -28.87 -12.85 0.96
C ASP A 194 -27.91 -11.70 0.66
N VAL A 195 -28.47 -10.53 0.32
CA VAL A 195 -27.70 -9.30 0.08
C VAL A 195 -26.98 -8.86 1.35
N SER A 196 -27.66 -8.84 2.51
CA SER A 196 -27.02 -8.47 3.79
C SER A 196 -25.89 -9.42 4.19
N ALA A 197 -26.05 -10.73 3.95
CA ALA A 197 -25.00 -11.72 4.22
C ALA A 197 -23.79 -11.52 3.29
N GLU A 198 -24.04 -11.25 2.00
CA GLU A 198 -23.01 -10.91 1.01
C GLU A 198 -22.25 -9.64 1.41
N THR A 199 -22.96 -8.56 1.74
CA THR A 199 -22.36 -7.30 2.21
C THR A 199 -21.46 -7.54 3.42
N SER A 200 -21.94 -8.29 4.43
CA SER A 200 -21.16 -8.58 5.64
C SER A 200 -19.88 -9.37 5.32
N ARG A 201 -19.96 -10.35 4.40
CA ARG A 201 -18.79 -11.12 3.95
C ARG A 201 -17.80 -10.23 3.21
N ALA A 202 -18.28 -9.37 2.32
CA ALA A 202 -17.46 -8.44 1.55
C ALA A 202 -16.73 -7.44 2.46
N GLU A 203 -17.45 -6.81 3.40
CA GLU A 203 -16.86 -5.90 4.40
C GLU A 203 -15.76 -6.58 5.21
N THR A 204 -15.97 -7.83 5.64
CA THR A 204 -14.94 -8.60 6.37
C THR A 204 -13.70 -8.84 5.50
N ALA A 205 -13.89 -9.21 4.23
CA ALA A 205 -12.79 -9.47 3.30
C ALA A 205 -12.01 -8.18 2.97
N GLU A 206 -12.71 -7.07 2.74
CA GLU A 206 -12.12 -5.76 2.47
C GLU A 206 -11.32 -5.25 3.68
N ASN A 207 -11.87 -5.37 4.89
CA ASN A 207 -11.15 -5.02 6.11
C ASN A 207 -9.87 -5.85 6.30
N ASN A 208 -9.92 -7.15 5.99
CA ASN A 208 -8.73 -8.01 6.07
C ASN A 208 -7.65 -7.59 5.05
N LEU A 209 -8.07 -7.24 3.82
CA LEU A 209 -7.16 -6.77 2.78
C LEU A 209 -6.53 -5.42 3.16
N GLN A 210 -7.32 -4.49 3.68
CA GLN A 210 -6.83 -3.19 4.13
C GLN A 210 -5.79 -3.34 5.24
N ASN A 211 -6.05 -4.19 6.24
CA ASN A 211 -5.09 -4.48 7.30
C ASN A 211 -3.76 -5.04 6.77
N ALA A 212 -3.80 -5.91 5.75
CA ALA A 212 -2.60 -6.47 5.13
C ALA A 212 -1.80 -5.40 4.36
N ILE A 213 -2.49 -4.50 3.65
CA ILE A 213 -1.88 -3.38 2.93
C ILE A 213 -1.21 -2.41 3.91
N ASP A 214 -1.88 -2.06 5.02
CA ASP A 214 -1.35 -1.14 6.02
C ASP A 214 -0.10 -1.73 6.71
N ALA A 215 -0.12 -3.03 7.01
CA ALA A 215 1.04 -3.74 7.55
C ALA A 215 2.22 -3.73 6.58
N GLU A 216 1.98 -4.00 5.29
CA GLU A 216 3.03 -3.97 4.26
C GLU A 216 3.56 -2.56 4.02
N SER A 217 2.69 -1.55 3.99
CA SER A 217 3.08 -0.13 3.89
C SER A 217 3.99 0.28 5.04
N THR A 218 3.66 -0.14 6.27
CA THR A 218 4.49 0.11 7.46
C THR A 218 5.84 -0.61 7.37
N ARG A 219 5.84 -1.87 6.96
CA ARG A 219 7.07 -2.66 6.77
C ARG A 219 7.97 -2.03 5.70
N ALA A 220 7.39 -1.66 4.56
CA ALA A 220 8.10 -1.07 3.43
C ALA A 220 8.69 0.30 3.78
N SER A 221 7.92 1.18 4.44
CA SER A 221 8.41 2.49 4.87
C SER A 221 9.56 2.39 5.88
N THR A 222 9.49 1.43 6.81
CA THR A 222 10.58 1.15 7.76
C THR A 222 11.84 0.68 7.04
N VAL A 223 11.71 -0.28 6.11
CA VAL A 223 12.84 -0.79 5.33
C VAL A 223 13.45 0.30 4.46
N GLU A 224 12.64 1.10 3.79
CA GLU A 224 13.11 2.21 2.95
C GLU A 224 13.83 3.27 3.79
N SER A 225 13.30 3.62 4.97
CA SER A 225 13.96 4.54 5.91
C SER A 225 15.32 4.00 6.36
N ASN A 226 15.39 2.71 6.72
CA ASN A 226 16.64 2.05 7.09
C ASN A 226 17.64 2.05 5.93
N LEU A 227 17.22 1.74 4.71
CA LEU A 227 18.07 1.79 3.52
C LEU A 227 18.56 3.21 3.21
N GLN A 228 17.72 4.23 3.41
CA GLN A 228 18.12 5.63 3.23
C GLN A 228 19.12 6.06 4.30
N SER A 229 18.91 5.65 5.56
CA SER A 229 19.85 5.93 6.65
C SER A 229 21.21 5.21 6.48
N GLY A 230 21.22 4.04 5.85
CA GLY A 230 22.42 3.23 5.60
C GLY A 230 23.11 3.54 4.26
N LYS A 231 22.47 4.30 3.37
CA LYS A 231 23.08 4.73 2.11
C LYS A 231 24.03 5.90 2.39
N ILE A 232 25.29 5.73 2.00
CA ILE A 232 26.16 6.87 1.69
C ILE A 232 25.42 7.65 0.59
N SER A 233 24.96 8.87 0.86
CA SER A 233 24.23 9.70 -0.11
C SER A 233 25.03 9.78 -1.41
N ARG A 234 24.51 9.21 -2.51
CA ARG A 234 25.18 9.20 -3.82
C ARG A 234 24.68 10.31 -4.75
N ASN A 235 23.79 11.17 -4.28
CA ASN A 235 23.23 12.27 -5.05
C ASN A 235 23.89 13.58 -4.62
N GLY A 236 25.08 13.88 -5.17
CA GLY A 236 25.68 15.21 -5.18
C GLY A 236 26.04 15.82 -3.82
N ASP A 237 27.34 16.00 -3.58
CA ASP A 237 27.92 17.01 -2.68
C ASP A 237 27.84 16.90 -1.16
N ASP A 238 27.34 15.82 -0.56
CA ASP A 238 27.37 15.72 0.91
C ASP A 238 28.57 14.91 1.44
N ALA A 239 29.43 15.62 2.17
CA ALA A 239 30.58 15.08 2.88
C ALA A 239 30.22 13.88 3.77
N ILE A 240 31.11 12.88 3.83
CA ILE A 240 31.04 11.86 4.88
C ILE A 240 31.42 12.55 6.20
N ASN A 241 30.41 12.89 7.01
CA ASN A 241 30.63 13.39 8.37
C ASN A 241 30.85 12.19 9.31
N GLY A 242 32.10 11.94 9.67
CA GLY A 242 32.49 10.88 10.60
C GLY A 242 33.75 10.11 10.17
N SER A 243 34.14 9.12 10.97
CA SER A 243 35.28 8.25 10.65
C SER A 243 34.94 7.27 9.53
N PHE A 244 35.65 7.35 8.40
CA PHE A 244 35.59 6.36 7.32
C PHE A 244 36.66 5.28 7.56
N ASN A 245 36.24 4.13 8.09
CA ASN A 245 37.12 2.98 8.33
C ASN A 245 37.15 2.03 7.12
N VAL A 246 38.31 1.90 6.47
CA VAL A 246 38.53 0.93 5.39
C VAL A 246 39.26 -0.27 5.96
N ALA A 247 38.62 -1.44 5.96
CA ALA A 247 39.19 -2.65 6.60
C ALA A 247 40.48 -3.14 5.95
N ASN A 248 40.62 -2.98 4.63
CA ASN A 248 41.77 -3.45 3.86
C ASN A 248 42.38 -2.28 3.06
N THR A 249 42.09 -2.24 1.76
CA THR A 249 42.73 -1.31 0.80
C THR A 249 41.75 -0.25 0.35
N LEU A 250 42.15 1.02 0.42
CA LEU A 250 41.48 2.15 -0.21
C LEU A 250 42.09 2.39 -1.60
N THR A 251 41.39 1.96 -2.65
CA THR A 251 41.77 2.29 -4.03
C THR A 251 41.14 3.62 -4.41
N VAL A 252 41.96 4.67 -4.57
CA VAL A 252 41.51 5.95 -5.12
C VAL A 252 41.88 6.00 -6.62
N GLY A 253 40.99 6.54 -7.44
CA GLY A 253 41.18 6.63 -8.89
C GLY A 253 42.29 7.62 -9.30
N THR A 254 41.93 8.66 -10.06
CA THR A 254 42.92 9.54 -10.69
C THR A 254 43.49 10.62 -9.75
N SER A 255 42.75 11.01 -8.71
CA SER A 255 43.19 12.01 -7.75
C SER A 255 42.54 11.82 -6.38
N PHE A 256 43.29 12.17 -5.35
CA PHE A 256 42.86 12.24 -3.96
C PHE A 256 43.38 13.56 -3.40
N SER A 257 42.58 14.25 -2.57
CA SER A 257 42.98 15.49 -1.92
C SER A 257 42.39 15.53 -0.52
N TRP A 258 43.24 15.71 0.49
CA TRP A 258 42.81 16.09 1.83
C TRP A 258 43.09 17.58 1.97
N THR A 259 42.13 18.36 2.44
CA THR A 259 42.30 19.78 2.74
C THR A 259 41.83 19.99 4.18
N ALA A 260 42.75 20.21 5.12
CA ALA A 260 42.35 20.63 6.46
C ALA A 260 41.73 22.03 6.39
N SER A 261 40.79 22.37 7.29
CA SER A 261 40.12 23.68 7.30
C SER A 261 41.09 24.86 7.49
N THR A 262 42.32 24.59 7.92
CA THR A 262 43.39 25.56 8.12
C THR A 262 44.39 25.65 6.96
N GLY A 263 44.11 25.02 5.80
CA GLY A 263 44.99 25.08 4.63
C GLY A 263 46.28 24.28 4.82
N TYR A 264 46.15 22.98 5.05
CA TYR A 264 47.27 22.05 4.97
C TYR A 264 46.76 20.80 4.27
N GLY A 265 47.03 20.71 2.97
CA GLY A 265 46.63 19.56 2.17
C GLY A 265 47.75 18.52 2.06
N PHE A 266 47.50 17.29 2.52
CA PHE A 266 48.58 16.31 2.74
C PHE A 266 48.91 15.40 1.56
N PHE A 267 48.08 15.31 0.51
CA PHE A 267 48.40 14.51 -0.67
C PHE A 267 47.71 15.09 -1.90
N TYR A 268 48.48 15.51 -2.90
CA TYR A 268 47.96 15.98 -4.17
C TYR A 268 48.81 15.42 -5.32
N ARG A 269 48.31 14.41 -6.03
CA ARG A 269 48.88 14.04 -7.33
C ARG A 269 48.07 14.72 -8.41
N ARG A 270 48.58 15.84 -8.94
CA ARG A 270 48.11 16.34 -10.24
C ARG A 270 49.11 15.91 -11.28
N THR A 271 48.57 15.36 -12.34
CA THR A 271 49.12 15.27 -13.69
C THR A 271 49.76 13.95 -14.11
N THR A 272 49.60 13.75 -15.41
CA THR A 272 50.03 12.66 -16.29
C THR A 272 51.49 12.79 -16.74
N ALA A 273 52.22 13.81 -16.26
CA ALA A 273 53.63 14.01 -16.60
C ALA A 273 54.52 13.35 -15.53
N LEU A 274 55.21 12.31 -15.95
CA LEU A 274 56.20 11.54 -15.18
C LEU A 274 57.25 12.48 -14.59
N THR A 275 57.35 12.58 -13.25
CA THR A 275 58.65 12.85 -12.61
C THR A 275 58.66 12.62 -11.08
N GLY A 276 57.52 12.50 -10.39
CA GLY A 276 57.49 12.19 -8.95
C GLY A 276 56.63 10.96 -8.63
N ALA A 277 57.11 10.06 -7.76
CA ALA A 277 56.29 9.03 -7.14
C ALA A 277 55.36 9.64 -6.08
N PHE A 278 55.78 10.75 -5.47
CA PHE A 278 55.08 11.40 -4.37
C PHE A 278 55.50 12.88 -4.26
N ASP A 279 54.52 13.78 -4.20
CA ASP A 279 54.72 15.22 -4.08
C ASP A 279 53.98 15.78 -2.87
N TRP A 280 54.66 16.60 -2.06
CA TRP A 280 54.05 17.43 -1.03
C TRP A 280 53.98 18.88 -1.48
N TYR A 281 52.79 19.45 -1.33
CA TYR A 281 52.51 20.85 -1.63
C TYR A 281 52.19 21.59 -0.33
N SER A 282 52.66 22.83 -0.24
CA SER A 282 52.11 23.81 0.69
C SER A 282 51.17 24.73 -0.07
N ASP A 283 50.05 25.08 0.53
CA ASP A 283 49.14 26.15 0.08
C ASP A 283 49.20 27.37 1.02
N TYR A 284 50.23 27.45 1.87
CA TYR A 284 50.47 28.60 2.74
C TYR A 284 50.53 29.90 1.91
N GLY A 285 49.65 30.85 2.23
CA GLY A 285 49.55 32.11 1.51
C GLY A 285 48.85 32.02 0.14
N ALA A 286 48.00 31.01 -0.07
CA ALA A 286 47.23 30.78 -1.31
C ALA A 286 48.06 30.42 -2.57
N ILE A 287 49.38 30.25 -2.42
CA ILE A 287 50.27 29.80 -3.51
C ILE A 287 50.54 28.32 -3.30
N LYS A 288 50.09 27.48 -4.24
CA LYS A 288 50.40 26.04 -4.25
C LYS A 288 51.81 25.80 -4.76
N ALA A 289 52.77 25.68 -3.85
CA ALA A 289 54.16 25.37 -4.18
C ALA A 289 54.52 23.95 -3.75
N SER A 290 55.20 23.19 -4.61
CA SER A 290 55.82 21.92 -4.19
C SER A 290 56.93 22.24 -3.20
N ILE A 291 56.86 21.65 -2.00
CA ILE A 291 57.86 21.82 -0.93
C ILE A 291 58.79 20.61 -0.79
N LEU A 292 58.30 19.42 -1.18
CA LEU A 292 59.06 18.18 -1.16
C LEU A 292 58.60 17.28 -2.30
N ARG A 293 59.53 16.60 -2.96
CA ARG A 293 59.26 15.62 -4.01
C ARG A 293 60.12 14.38 -3.80
N LEU A 294 59.49 13.21 -3.78
CA LEU A 294 60.18 11.93 -3.95
C LEU A 294 60.09 11.54 -5.43
N LEU A 295 61.24 11.53 -6.08
CA LEU A 295 61.39 11.10 -7.46
C LEU A 295 61.25 9.57 -7.56
N THR A 296 60.97 9.07 -8.75
CA THR A 296 60.79 7.61 -8.99
C THR A 296 62.08 6.80 -8.79
N ASP A 297 63.24 7.46 -8.78
CA ASP A 297 64.55 6.87 -8.48
C ASP A 297 64.87 6.83 -6.98
N GLY A 298 63.95 7.29 -6.13
CA GLY A 298 64.13 7.37 -4.67
C GLY A 298 64.81 8.66 -4.19
N THR A 299 65.19 9.56 -5.08
CA THR A 299 65.80 10.85 -4.72
C THR A 299 64.78 11.75 -4.05
N LEU A 300 65.19 12.39 -2.94
CA LEU A 300 64.40 13.38 -2.22
C LEU A 300 64.81 14.80 -2.64
N ASN A 301 63.91 15.51 -3.32
CA ASN A 301 64.08 16.92 -3.67
C ASN A 301 63.29 17.80 -2.69
N ILE A 302 64.00 18.60 -1.90
CA ILE A 302 63.40 19.66 -1.08
C ILE A 302 63.34 20.91 -1.93
N LEU A 303 62.14 21.39 -2.23
CA LEU A 303 61.89 22.48 -3.17
C LEU A 303 61.43 23.70 -2.38
N GLY A 304 62.31 24.69 -2.18
CA GLY A 304 61.96 25.91 -1.43
C GLY A 304 63.14 26.57 -0.73
N ALA A 305 62.89 27.71 -0.09
CA ALA A 305 63.91 28.52 0.59
C ALA A 305 64.10 28.17 2.08
N GLY A 306 63.56 27.03 2.55
CA GLY A 306 63.65 26.61 3.95
C GLY A 306 64.96 25.89 4.31
N THR A 307 65.20 25.70 5.61
CA THR A 307 66.30 24.86 6.12
C THR A 307 65.87 23.39 6.15
N PHE A 308 66.78 22.49 5.76
CA PHE A 308 66.60 21.07 6.01
C PHE A 308 67.20 20.76 7.37
N GLN A 309 66.35 20.36 8.32
CA GLN A 309 66.76 20.05 9.69
C GLN A 309 66.66 18.55 9.95
N VAL A 310 67.68 18.00 10.60
CA VAL A 310 67.65 16.63 11.13
C VAL A 310 67.72 16.75 12.65
N ARG A 311 66.62 16.37 13.32
CA ARG A 311 66.48 16.46 14.80
C ARG A 311 66.63 17.88 15.36
N GLY A 312 66.26 18.89 14.57
CA GLY A 312 66.33 20.30 14.98
C GLY A 312 67.63 21.01 14.62
N ASP A 313 68.64 20.26 14.15
CA ASP A 313 69.90 20.83 13.68
C ASP A 313 69.85 21.05 12.17
N ASP A 314 70.30 22.22 11.70
CA ASP A 314 70.42 22.52 10.28
C ASP A 314 71.46 21.62 9.61
N VAL A 315 71.08 20.96 8.52
CA VAL A 315 71.99 20.14 7.72
C VAL A 315 72.83 21.03 6.82
N ALA A 316 74.14 21.00 7.01
CA ALA A 316 75.09 21.71 6.16
C ALA A 316 75.12 21.08 4.76
N LEU A 317 74.92 21.92 3.74
CA LEU A 317 75.17 21.53 2.35
C LEU A 317 76.67 21.58 2.06
N ALA A 318 77.16 20.82 1.07
CA ALA A 318 78.57 20.84 0.69
C ALA A 318 79.09 22.27 0.37
N LYS A 319 78.22 23.15 -0.15
CA LYS A 319 78.52 24.56 -0.40
C LYS A 319 78.71 25.42 0.86
N ASN A 320 78.27 24.92 2.02
CA ASN A 320 78.34 25.63 3.31
C ASN A 320 79.67 25.34 4.05
N ILE A 321 80.54 24.49 3.51
CA ILE A 321 81.88 24.23 4.05
C ILE A 321 82.82 25.35 3.55
N PRO A 322 83.39 26.20 4.43
CA PRO A 322 84.29 27.28 4.02
C PRO A 322 85.53 26.72 3.30
N THR A 323 85.95 27.36 2.21
CA THR A 323 87.09 26.92 1.38
C THR A 323 88.46 27.21 1.99
N ASP A 324 88.54 27.94 3.11
CA ASP A 324 89.77 28.52 3.66
C ASP A 324 90.35 27.73 4.85
N TYR A 325 90.35 26.40 4.80
CA TYR A 325 90.93 25.56 5.86
C TYR A 325 92.41 25.23 5.59
N VAL A 326 93.28 25.41 6.59
CA VAL A 326 94.71 25.04 6.52
C VAL A 326 94.83 23.53 6.41
N THR A 327 95.39 23.04 5.30
CA THR A 327 95.53 21.58 5.09
C THR A 327 96.36 20.95 6.20
N GLY A 328 96.02 19.72 6.61
CA GLY A 328 96.74 19.00 7.68
C GLY A 328 98.24 18.85 7.42
N THR A 329 98.66 18.88 6.14
CA THR A 329 100.05 18.91 5.70
C THR A 329 100.78 20.18 6.10
N THR A 330 100.15 21.35 5.95
CA THR A 330 100.71 22.65 6.36
C THR A 330 100.83 22.74 7.88
N TYR A 331 99.82 22.27 8.62
CA TYR A 331 99.84 22.23 10.08
C TYR A 331 101.02 21.38 10.63
N ASN A 332 101.22 20.18 10.11
CA ASN A 332 102.29 19.29 10.57
C ASN A 332 103.70 19.84 10.24
N SER A 333 103.84 20.54 9.11
CA SER A 333 105.11 21.19 8.72
C SER A 333 105.48 22.33 9.69
N ASP A 334 104.51 23.16 10.08
CA ASP A 334 104.79 24.34 10.91
C ASP A 334 105.25 23.96 12.32
N PHE A 335 104.65 22.95 12.95
CA PHE A 335 104.89 22.64 14.37
C PHE A 335 105.89 21.49 14.64
N SER A 336 106.37 20.77 13.63
CA SER A 336 107.34 19.69 13.84
C SER A 336 108.73 20.22 14.22
N THR A 337 109.35 19.66 15.28
CA THR A 337 110.73 19.94 15.72
C THR A 337 111.29 18.69 16.40
N SER A 338 112.57 18.39 16.19
CA SER A 338 113.29 17.28 16.83
C SER A 338 114.15 17.70 18.01
N ASP A 339 114.30 19.02 18.26
CA ASP A 339 115.07 19.56 19.38
C ASP A 339 114.13 20.18 20.41
N GLY A 340 114.17 19.69 21.66
CA GLY A 340 113.34 20.18 22.76
C GLY A 340 113.62 21.61 23.19
N ARG A 341 114.69 22.23 22.69
CA ARG A 341 115.04 23.64 22.89
C ARG A 341 114.40 24.56 21.85
N VAL A 342 113.80 23.99 20.80
CA VAL A 342 113.26 24.71 19.64
C VAL A 342 111.74 24.55 19.60
N VAL A 343 111.01 25.66 19.54
CA VAL A 343 109.57 25.69 19.31
C VAL A 343 109.31 26.37 17.97
N ASN A 344 108.89 25.60 16.97
CA ASN A 344 108.41 26.18 15.71
C ASN A 344 106.97 26.66 15.91
N MET A 345 106.67 27.84 15.37
CA MET A 345 105.39 28.52 15.47
C MET A 345 104.76 28.63 14.09
N ALA A 346 103.45 28.86 14.04
CA ALA A 346 102.72 29.08 12.80
C ALA A 346 103.35 30.22 11.97
N TYR A 347 103.17 30.14 10.64
CA TYR A 347 103.61 31.16 9.70
C TYR A 347 105.14 31.31 9.59
N GLY A 348 105.88 30.22 9.78
CA GLY A 348 107.33 30.19 9.52
C GLY A 348 108.17 30.91 10.58
N HIS A 349 107.73 30.93 11.83
CA HIS A 349 108.48 31.50 12.95
C HIS A 349 109.06 30.42 13.87
N ARG A 350 110.11 30.76 14.64
CA ARG A 350 110.76 29.88 15.60
C ARG A 350 111.16 30.64 16.86
N CYS A 351 111.01 29.98 18.00
CA CYS A 351 111.57 30.36 19.30
C CYS A 351 112.61 29.31 19.72
N GLN A 352 113.74 29.74 20.28
CA GLN A 352 114.77 28.83 20.81
C GLN A 352 115.19 29.28 22.21
N THR A 353 115.21 28.35 23.17
CA THR A 353 115.64 28.63 24.54
C THR A 353 116.73 27.66 24.97
N PHE A 354 117.88 28.17 25.41
CA PHE A 354 119.04 27.37 25.79
C PHE A 354 119.96 28.11 26.76
N THR A 355 120.86 27.38 27.41
CA THR A 355 121.82 27.94 28.37
C THR A 355 123.25 27.76 27.85
N VAL A 356 124.11 28.76 28.04
CA VAL A 356 125.51 28.73 27.58
C VAL A 356 126.44 29.30 28.64
N SER A 357 127.62 28.72 28.80
CA SER A 357 128.72 29.30 29.60
C SER A 357 129.70 30.00 28.65
N ALA A 358 129.86 31.32 28.79
CA ALA A 358 130.61 32.14 27.86
C ALA A 358 131.36 33.27 28.57
N ALA A 359 132.56 33.63 28.08
CA ALA A 359 133.26 34.84 28.50
C ALA A 359 132.77 36.07 27.72
N SER A 360 133.03 37.27 28.22
CA SER A 360 132.72 38.51 27.48
C SER A 360 133.43 38.52 26.12
N GLY A 361 132.70 38.86 25.06
CA GLY A 361 133.18 38.83 23.67
C GLY A 361 133.11 37.45 22.99
N THR A 362 132.52 36.43 23.61
CA THR A 362 132.43 35.08 23.03
C THR A 362 131.25 34.94 22.07
N ARG A 363 131.43 34.18 20.98
CA ARG A 363 130.34 33.81 20.06
C ARG A 363 129.48 32.70 20.65
N VAL A 364 128.16 32.90 20.65
CA VAL A 364 127.15 31.92 21.05
C VAL A 364 126.34 31.51 19.82
N ASN A 365 126.28 30.21 19.54
CA ASN A 365 125.51 29.67 18.42
C ASN A 365 124.11 29.22 18.87
N PHE A 366 123.12 29.37 17.99
CA PHE A 366 121.77 28.84 18.22
C PHE A 366 121.73 27.31 18.09
N PRO A 367 120.85 26.60 18.84
CA PRO A 367 120.60 25.17 18.68
C PRO A 367 120.29 24.74 17.24
N THR A 368 119.54 25.56 16.51
CA THR A 368 119.28 25.41 15.07
C THR A 368 119.37 26.80 14.43
N GLY A 369 120.05 26.93 13.29
CA GLY A 369 120.11 28.22 12.59
C GLY A 369 118.70 28.73 12.23
N PHE A 370 118.43 30.00 12.47
CA PHE A 370 117.24 30.68 11.92
C PHE A 370 117.43 30.86 10.40
N SER A 371 116.36 30.95 9.61
CA SER A 371 116.49 31.24 8.16
C SER A 371 116.93 32.68 7.84
N GLY A 372 116.95 33.55 8.86
CA GLY A 372 117.47 34.92 8.84
C GLY A 372 117.84 35.36 10.25
N ALA A 373 118.41 36.57 10.42
CA ALA A 373 118.78 37.06 11.75
C ALA A 373 117.56 37.10 12.69
N PRO A 374 117.68 36.65 13.95
CA PRO A 374 116.56 36.65 14.89
C PRO A 374 116.05 38.06 15.13
N THR A 375 114.74 38.21 15.21
CA THR A 375 114.08 39.48 15.49
C THR A 375 114.37 39.94 16.92
N SER A 376 114.47 39.01 17.87
CA SER A 376 114.75 39.29 19.28
C SER A 376 115.67 38.25 19.90
N ILE A 377 116.55 38.71 20.79
CA ILE A 377 117.39 37.87 21.67
C ILE A 377 117.30 38.46 23.07
N GLN A 378 116.83 37.65 24.01
CA GLN A 378 116.81 37.94 25.43
C GLN A 378 117.91 37.14 26.12
N ILE A 379 118.72 37.81 26.93
CA ILE A 379 119.84 37.23 27.67
C ILE A 379 119.56 37.45 29.15
N THR A 380 119.58 36.37 29.93
CA THR A 380 119.41 36.43 31.37
C THR A 380 120.65 35.81 32.03
N PRO A 381 121.54 36.61 32.64
CA PRO A 381 122.66 36.09 33.41
C PRO A 381 122.16 35.44 34.72
N GLU A 382 122.87 34.43 35.21
CA GLU A 382 122.57 33.82 36.53
C GLU A 382 122.91 34.75 37.71
N ASP A 383 123.80 35.73 37.51
CA ASP A 383 124.23 36.71 38.51
C ASP A 383 123.96 38.14 38.05
N HIS A 384 124.06 39.10 38.98
CA HIS A 384 123.86 40.53 38.71
C HIS A 384 125.01 41.12 37.87
N THR A 385 124.88 41.04 36.54
CA THR A 385 125.78 41.69 35.59
C THR A 385 124.98 42.30 34.45
N ASP A 386 125.45 43.45 33.96
CA ASP A 386 124.94 44.00 32.71
C ASP A 386 125.42 43.12 31.55
N THR A 387 124.48 42.77 30.67
CA THR A 387 124.72 41.97 29.48
C THR A 387 124.18 42.66 28.24
N TRP A 388 124.92 42.59 27.15
CA TRP A 388 124.46 43.00 25.82
C TRP A 388 125.00 42.04 24.77
N TYR A 389 124.52 42.18 23.54
CA TYR A 389 125.02 41.39 22.41
C TYR A 389 125.31 42.26 21.20
N THR A 390 126.21 41.78 20.35
CA THR A 390 126.52 42.35 19.04
C THR A 390 126.48 41.25 17.97
N ASP A 391 126.55 41.66 16.71
CA ASP A 391 126.83 40.78 15.57
C ASP A 391 125.84 39.61 15.40
N LYS A 392 124.55 39.80 15.69
CA LYS A 392 123.55 38.75 15.49
C LYS A 392 123.40 38.39 14.01
N ASP A 393 123.38 37.10 13.71
CA ASP A 393 123.06 36.55 12.39
C ASP A 393 122.17 35.30 12.53
N SER A 394 121.96 34.56 11.45
CA SER A 394 121.15 33.33 11.46
C SER A 394 121.73 32.21 12.34
N GLY A 395 123.04 32.20 12.56
CA GLY A 395 123.76 31.14 13.26
C GLY A 395 124.03 31.44 14.74
N GLY A 396 124.11 32.71 15.13
CA GLY A 396 124.41 33.09 16.51
C GLY A 396 124.47 34.59 16.78
N PHE A 397 125.10 34.94 17.89
CA PHE A 397 125.39 36.31 18.31
C PHE A 397 126.64 36.34 19.21
N THR A 398 127.27 37.50 19.37
CA THR A 398 128.40 37.68 20.28
C THR A 398 127.89 38.26 21.59
N ILE A 399 128.16 37.60 22.72
CA ILE A 399 127.70 38.03 24.04
C ILE A 399 128.78 38.83 24.77
N TRP A 400 128.38 39.91 25.43
CA TRP A 400 129.25 40.74 26.25
C TRP A 400 128.69 40.85 27.66
N ASN A 401 129.59 40.85 28.65
CA ASN A 401 129.24 41.11 30.04
C ASN A 401 130.22 42.09 30.67
N ALA A 402 129.71 43.00 31.51
CA ALA A 402 130.48 44.09 32.11
C ALA A 402 131.64 43.61 33.01
N ASN A 403 131.52 42.42 33.59
CA ASN A 403 132.50 41.87 34.53
C ASN A 403 133.69 41.16 33.85
N ASN A 404 133.69 41.00 32.52
CA ASN A 404 134.74 40.33 31.74
C ASN A 404 135.15 38.94 32.24
N VAL A 405 134.20 38.20 32.83
CA VAL A 405 134.40 36.84 33.35
C VAL A 405 133.48 35.85 32.63
N THR A 406 133.87 34.58 32.64
CA THR A 406 133.02 33.49 32.15
C THR A 406 131.83 33.30 33.08
N ARG A 407 130.61 33.33 32.54
CA ARG A 407 129.35 33.14 33.27
C ARG A 407 128.38 32.30 32.45
N VAL A 408 127.37 31.77 33.15
CA VAL A 408 126.26 31.05 32.55
C VAL A 408 125.13 32.03 32.23
N PHE A 409 124.57 31.92 31.03
CA PHE A 409 123.49 32.76 30.53
C PHE A 409 122.35 31.90 29.99
N SER A 410 121.12 32.20 30.37
CA SER A 410 119.93 31.69 29.71
C SER A 410 119.56 32.61 28.56
N ILE A 411 119.45 32.03 27.36
CA ILE A 411 119.19 32.73 26.11
C ILE A 411 117.83 32.29 25.59
N THR A 412 116.99 33.26 25.25
CA THR A 412 115.78 33.04 24.45
C THR A 412 115.83 33.90 23.20
N ALA A 413 115.73 33.27 22.02
CA ALA A 413 115.76 33.97 20.74
C ALA A 413 114.52 33.65 19.91
N TRP A 414 113.98 34.67 19.22
CA TRP A 414 112.86 34.53 18.29
C TRP A 414 113.27 35.00 16.91
N GLY A 415 112.84 34.28 15.87
CA GLY A 415 113.22 34.59 14.51
C GLY A 415 112.45 33.78 13.47
N PRO A 416 112.75 33.98 12.19
CA PRO A 416 112.18 33.17 11.11
C PRO A 416 112.74 31.73 11.16
N LYS A 417 111.86 30.75 10.99
CA LYS A 417 112.14 29.31 11.06
C LYS A 417 113.15 28.88 10.01
#